data_AF-A0A2S7WYV9-F1
#
_entry.id   AF-A0A2S7WYV9-F1
#
_cell.length_a   1.000
_cell.length_b   1.000
_cell.length_c   1.000
_cell.angle_alpha   90.00
_cell.angle_beta   90.00
_cell.angle_gamma   90.00
#
_symmetry.space_group_name_H-M   'P 1'
#
loop_
_entity.id
_entity.type
_entity.pdbx_description
1 polymer ?
#
loop_
_entity_poly.entity_id
_entity_poly.type
_entity_poly.pdbx_seq_one_letter_code
_entity_poly.pdbx_strand_id
1 'polypeptide(L)'
;MKYPLENLTDLEFEDLVALICSEILGMGTVVFSKGTDFGKDAKFYGRANKFPSESKPWEGKIIIQAKHSEKVNASCSDSAFKTIIKNSVIPAINGLKEANKLDFYLLFTNRKLSGVQDFRIEDIIDTKTGIENRVIGLETIEYWINQYPKIARTLNKLLLPLSFDENDLKEIINSFSKVDKKKGDLPQIPKRDIVKKNEINNLSKEYFNYVIKRNLLYLEQIREFLTNPINSEYLGKYENTIDDINEEIIIHRHEFEKFDFIFNYLYKFIIENNPELKSNRRLVRLFLHYMYYNCDIGINE
;
A
#
# COMPACT_ATOMS: atom_id res chain seq x y z
N MET A 1 11.69 -4.56 10.21
CA MET A 1 11.20 -4.88 8.85
C MET A 1 11.71 -3.79 7.92
N LYS A 2 12.12 -4.11 6.68
CA LYS A 2 12.42 -3.10 5.67
C LYS A 2 11.14 -2.79 4.91
N TYR A 3 10.86 -1.52 4.70
CA TYR A 3 9.65 -1.09 3.99
C TYR A 3 10.07 -0.54 2.63
N PRO A 4 9.48 -0.99 1.51
CA PRO A 4 9.80 -0.48 0.18
C PRO A 4 9.17 0.91 -0.02
N LEU A 5 9.64 1.90 0.73
CA LEU A 5 9.08 3.25 0.71
C LEU A 5 9.21 3.93 -0.65
N GLU A 6 10.12 3.48 -1.50
CA GLU A 6 10.26 3.90 -2.90
C GLU A 6 9.04 3.57 -3.77
N ASN A 7 8.20 2.62 -3.35
CA ASN A 7 6.99 2.24 -4.06
C ASN A 7 5.79 3.12 -3.70
N LEU A 8 5.93 4.00 -2.71
CA LEU A 8 4.89 4.97 -2.38
C LEU A 8 4.83 6.05 -3.45
N THR A 9 3.64 6.57 -3.71
CA THR A 9 3.50 7.87 -4.37
C THR A 9 3.96 8.99 -3.44
N ASP A 10 4.26 10.16 -3.99
CA ASP A 10 4.62 11.35 -3.19
C ASP A 10 3.56 11.65 -2.12
N LEU A 11 2.27 11.52 -2.47
CA LEU A 11 1.16 11.75 -1.54
C LEU A 11 1.10 10.71 -0.42
N GLU A 12 1.28 9.43 -0.73
CA GLU A 12 1.30 8.38 0.30
C GLU A 12 2.50 8.53 1.23
N PHE A 13 3.64 9.01 0.72
CA PHE A 13 4.79 9.35 1.55
C PHE A 13 4.52 10.57 2.43
N GLU A 14 3.86 11.61 1.93
CA GLU A 14 3.39 12.76 2.72
C GLU A 14 2.44 12.31 3.84
N ASP A 15 1.47 11.43 3.54
CA ASP A 15 0.54 10.86 4.52
C ASP A 15 1.27 10.03 5.59
N LEU A 16 2.26 9.23 5.20
CA LEU A 16 3.12 8.50 6.14
C LEU A 16 3.86 9.45 7.08
N VAL A 17 4.47 10.51 6.54
CA VAL A 17 5.18 11.53 7.32
C VAL A 17 4.24 12.24 8.29
N ALA A 18 3.03 12.59 7.85
CA ALA A 18 2.01 13.18 8.70
C ALA A 18 1.59 12.24 9.84
N LEU A 19 1.40 10.95 9.56
CA LEU A 19 1.08 9.94 10.57
C LEU A 19 2.20 9.83 11.62
N ILE A 20 3.45 9.77 11.18
CA ILE A 20 4.62 9.81 12.09
C ILE A 20 4.59 11.07 12.95
N CYS A 21 4.40 12.23 12.33
CA CYS A 21 4.34 13.52 13.04
C CYS A 21 3.18 13.61 14.03
N SER A 22 2.05 12.94 13.76
CA SER A 22 0.93 12.88 14.69
C SER A 22 1.26 12.10 15.98
N GLU A 23 2.15 11.11 15.89
CA GLU A 23 2.62 10.33 17.04
C GLU A 23 3.71 11.07 17.83
N ILE A 24 4.69 11.69 17.15
CA ILE A 24 5.84 12.34 17.82
C ILE A 24 5.56 13.78 18.26
N LEU A 25 4.80 14.56 17.47
CA LEU A 25 4.45 15.94 17.78
C LEU A 25 3.09 16.01 18.47
N GLY A 26 2.10 15.26 17.99
CA GLY A 26 0.78 15.14 18.61
C GLY A 26 -0.37 15.43 17.65
N MET A 27 -1.61 15.35 18.17
CA MET A 27 -2.84 15.52 17.39
C MET A 27 -2.98 16.91 16.73
N GLY A 28 -2.18 17.89 17.15
CA GLY A 28 -2.12 19.22 16.55
C GLY A 28 -1.43 19.27 15.18
N THR A 29 -0.94 18.15 14.67
CA THR A 29 -0.39 18.05 13.31
C THR A 29 -1.51 18.19 12.29
N VAL A 30 -1.44 19.23 11.45
CA VAL A 30 -2.41 19.52 10.39
C VAL A 30 -1.77 19.24 9.04
N VAL A 31 -2.40 18.35 8.26
CA VAL A 31 -2.01 17.99 6.89
C VAL A 31 -2.72 18.92 5.91
N PHE A 32 -2.03 19.32 4.84
CA PHE A 32 -2.60 20.15 3.79
C PHE A 32 -3.09 19.30 2.60
N SER A 33 -4.19 19.72 1.97
CA SER A 33 -4.65 19.13 0.71
C SER A 33 -3.90 19.75 -0.48
N LYS A 34 -3.56 18.93 -1.49
CA LYS A 34 -2.83 19.33 -2.70
C LYS A 34 -3.23 20.70 -3.27
N GLY A 35 -2.32 21.69 -3.20
CA GLY A 35 -2.46 23.03 -3.75
C GLY A 35 -1.11 23.75 -3.95
N THR A 36 -1.13 25.08 -4.16
CA THR A 36 0.07 25.92 -4.30
C THR A 36 0.71 26.16 -2.92
N ASP A 37 1.14 25.09 -2.25
CA ASP A 37 1.34 25.12 -0.79
C ASP A 37 2.71 25.62 -0.33
N PHE A 38 3.44 26.34 -1.19
CA PHE A 38 4.77 26.89 -0.89
C PHE A 38 5.75 25.87 -0.25
N GLY A 39 5.57 24.57 -0.54
CA GLY A 39 6.39 23.48 0.00
C GLY A 39 6.08 23.07 1.44
N LYS A 40 4.80 23.11 1.86
CA LYS A 40 4.34 22.60 3.17
C LYS A 40 3.45 21.39 2.97
N ASP A 41 3.80 20.30 3.62
CA ASP A 41 3.02 19.07 3.53
C ASP A 41 2.23 18.86 4.84
N ALA A 42 2.82 19.26 5.97
CA ALA A 42 2.11 19.42 7.23
C ALA A 42 2.67 20.58 8.10
N LYS A 43 1.91 20.96 9.12
CA LYS A 43 2.35 21.89 10.17
C LYS A 43 1.95 21.39 11.55
N PHE A 44 2.69 21.79 12.57
CA PHE A 44 2.35 21.55 13.96
C PHE A 44 2.62 22.80 14.78
N TYR A 45 1.58 23.35 15.40
CA TYR A 45 1.68 24.53 16.27
C TYR A 45 1.28 24.14 17.70
N GLY A 46 2.19 24.32 18.66
CA GLY A 46 1.98 23.98 20.06
C GLY A 46 3.19 23.31 20.68
N ARG A 47 2.97 22.58 21.78
CA ARG A 47 4.00 21.81 22.48
C ARG A 47 3.95 20.35 22.05
N ALA A 48 5.06 19.84 21.55
CA ALA A 48 5.18 18.47 21.06
C ALA A 48 4.98 17.45 22.20
N ASN A 49 4.56 16.23 21.84
CA ASN A 49 4.44 15.14 22.81
C ASN A 49 5.81 14.57 23.19
N LYS A 50 6.64 14.23 22.19
CA LYS A 50 7.85 13.42 22.38
C LYS A 50 9.08 13.95 21.66
N PHE A 51 8.96 15.06 20.92
CA PHE A 51 10.04 15.59 20.10
C PHE A 51 10.65 16.87 20.71
N PRO A 52 11.99 17.01 20.81
CA PRO A 52 12.99 15.97 20.57
C PRO A 52 13.06 14.93 21.72
N SER A 53 12.48 15.24 22.89
CA SER A 53 12.34 14.29 24.00
C SER A 53 11.07 14.56 24.81
N GLU A 54 10.58 13.55 25.52
CA GLU A 54 9.44 13.70 26.46
C GLU A 54 9.78 14.62 27.65
N SER A 55 11.05 14.66 28.06
CA SER A 55 11.51 15.50 29.18
C SER A 55 11.65 16.98 28.81
N LYS A 56 11.91 17.28 27.53
CA LYS A 56 12.07 18.64 27.03
C LYS A 56 11.46 18.75 25.62
N PRO A 57 10.12 18.63 25.52
CA PRO A 57 9.46 18.74 24.23
C PRO A 57 9.58 20.15 23.68
N TRP A 58 9.66 20.21 22.36
CA TRP A 58 9.73 21.45 21.61
C TRP A 58 8.36 22.17 21.63
N GLU A 59 8.35 23.51 21.69
CA GLU A 59 7.12 24.33 21.71
C GLU A 59 7.19 25.54 20.76
N GLY A 60 6.14 25.75 19.96
CA GLY A 60 6.02 26.83 18.95
C GLY A 60 5.47 26.35 17.59
N LYS A 61 5.97 26.89 16.47
CA LYS A 61 5.59 26.55 15.09
C LYS A 61 6.61 25.65 14.36
N ILE A 62 6.21 24.40 14.12
CA ILE A 62 6.95 23.45 13.28
C ILE A 62 6.30 23.36 11.89
N ILE A 63 7.11 23.43 10.84
CA ILE A 63 6.69 23.07 9.48
C ILE A 63 7.36 21.77 9.07
N ILE A 64 6.57 20.88 8.47
CA ILE A 64 7.00 19.57 8.00
C ILE A 64 6.94 19.56 6.47
N GLN A 65 8.05 19.17 5.85
CA GLN A 65 8.13 18.89 4.42
C GLN A 65 8.66 17.47 4.20
N ALA A 66 8.08 16.77 3.26
CA ALA A 66 8.46 15.48 2.76
C ALA A 66 9.06 15.62 1.34
N LYS A 67 10.16 14.92 1.08
CA LYS A 67 10.79 14.81 -0.24
C LYS A 67 11.02 13.33 -0.54
N HIS A 68 10.12 12.79 -1.35
CA HIS A 68 10.13 11.39 -1.75
C HIS A 68 11.09 11.11 -2.94
N SER A 69 11.34 9.83 -3.20
CA SER A 69 12.22 9.31 -4.25
C SER A 69 11.78 7.91 -4.64
N GLU A 70 11.35 7.73 -5.88
CA GLU A 70 11.05 6.39 -6.45
C GLU A 70 12.34 5.58 -6.74
N LYS A 71 13.51 6.23 -6.71
CA LYS A 71 14.80 5.55 -6.93
C LYS A 71 15.13 4.64 -5.75
N VAL A 72 15.19 3.34 -6.01
CA VAL A 72 15.70 2.31 -5.09
C VAL A 72 17.10 2.67 -4.57
N ASN A 73 17.32 2.53 -3.27
CA ASN A 73 18.59 2.83 -2.59
C ASN A 73 19.09 4.28 -2.76
N ALA A 74 18.20 5.24 -2.99
CA ALA A 74 18.63 6.62 -3.13
C ALA A 74 19.27 7.18 -1.84
N SER A 75 20.18 8.15 -2.01
CA SER A 75 20.97 8.70 -0.91
C SER A 75 20.83 10.21 -0.81
N CYS A 76 20.89 10.74 0.41
CA CYS A 76 20.98 12.18 0.66
C CYS A 76 22.28 12.80 0.13
N SER A 77 23.30 11.98 -0.17
CA SER A 77 24.52 12.45 -0.83
C SER A 77 24.36 12.74 -2.33
N ASP A 78 23.29 12.26 -2.95
CA ASP A 78 23.06 12.39 -4.38
C ASP A 78 22.96 13.86 -4.81
N SER A 79 23.53 14.19 -5.97
CA SER A 79 23.48 15.56 -6.54
C SER A 79 22.05 16.04 -6.78
N ALA A 80 21.14 15.12 -7.11
CA ALA A 80 19.71 15.37 -7.24
C ALA A 80 19.12 15.92 -5.94
N PHE A 81 19.45 15.31 -4.79
CA PHE A 81 18.94 15.77 -3.51
C PHE A 81 19.51 17.14 -3.12
N LYS A 82 20.81 17.38 -3.35
CA LYS A 82 21.42 18.71 -3.14
C LYS A 82 20.73 19.80 -3.96
N THR A 83 20.33 19.47 -5.19
CA THR A 83 19.56 20.37 -6.06
C THR A 83 18.19 20.66 -5.46
N ILE A 84 17.50 19.65 -4.93
CA ILE A 84 16.21 19.81 -4.23
C ILE A 84 16.36 20.72 -3.00
N ILE A 85 17.39 20.53 -2.18
CA ILE A 85 17.65 21.40 -1.01
C ILE A 85 17.80 22.86 -1.45
N LYS A 86 18.64 23.12 -2.47
CA LYS A 86 18.93 24.47 -2.94
C LYS A 86 17.74 25.16 -3.60
N ASN A 87 16.98 24.44 -4.42
CA ASN A 87 15.98 25.03 -5.31
C ASN A 87 14.55 24.95 -4.75
N SER A 88 14.29 24.05 -3.79
CA SER A 88 12.94 23.86 -3.23
C SER A 88 12.91 24.09 -1.72
N VAL A 89 13.77 23.43 -0.95
CA VAL A 89 13.71 23.47 0.53
C VAL A 89 14.09 24.85 1.08
N ILE A 90 15.28 25.35 0.72
CA ILE A 90 15.77 26.65 1.23
C ILE A 90 14.82 27.81 0.84
N PRO A 91 14.35 27.93 -0.42
CA PRO A 91 13.39 28.97 -0.77
C PRO A 91 12.07 28.87 0.01
N ALA A 92 11.56 27.66 0.25
CA ALA A 92 10.35 27.45 1.05
C ALA A 92 10.52 27.93 2.50
N ILE A 93 11.65 27.58 3.12
CA ILE A 93 11.98 28.03 4.49
C ILE A 93 12.06 29.56 4.56
N ASN A 94 12.72 30.20 3.61
CA ASN A 94 12.85 31.66 3.60
C ASN A 94 11.49 32.37 3.45
N GLY A 95 10.64 31.91 2.53
CA GLY A 95 9.28 32.46 2.41
C GLY A 95 8.44 32.27 3.68
N LEU A 96 8.65 31.18 4.40
CA LEU A 96 7.97 30.89 5.67
C LEU A 96 8.47 31.74 6.84
N LYS A 97 9.77 31.97 6.88
CA LYS A 97 10.44 32.86 7.83
C LYS A 97 9.96 34.31 7.65
N GLU A 98 9.93 34.81 6.41
CA GLU A 98 9.42 36.15 6.09
C GLU A 98 7.97 36.33 6.53
N ALA A 99 7.16 35.26 6.46
CA ALA A 99 5.77 35.26 6.91
C ALA A 99 5.59 35.06 8.44
N ASN A 100 6.68 34.92 9.22
CA ASN A 100 6.67 34.62 10.66
C ASN A 100 5.81 33.38 11.03
N LYS A 101 5.90 32.33 10.20
CA LYS A 101 5.10 31.09 10.32
C LYS A 101 5.92 29.85 10.71
N LEU A 102 7.19 30.03 11.05
CA LEU A 102 8.17 28.96 11.19
C LEU A 102 9.18 29.30 12.28
N ASP A 103 9.27 28.42 13.28
CA ASP A 103 10.30 28.47 14.32
C ASP A 103 11.26 27.27 14.17
N PHE A 104 10.74 26.11 13.72
CA PHE A 104 11.52 24.89 13.52
C PHE A 104 11.10 24.14 12.24
N TYR A 105 12.06 23.62 11.48
CA TYR A 105 11.80 22.94 10.21
C TYR A 105 12.15 21.44 10.25
N LEU A 106 11.19 20.58 9.88
CA LEU A 106 11.39 19.14 9.74
C LEU A 106 11.38 18.75 8.26
N LEU A 107 12.48 18.18 7.78
CA LEU A 107 12.59 17.64 6.44
C LEU A 107 12.64 16.11 6.48
N PHE A 108 11.65 15.45 5.90
CA PHE A 108 11.59 14.00 5.76
C PHE A 108 11.98 13.57 4.35
N THR A 109 12.70 12.46 4.24
CA THR A 109 12.99 11.83 2.95
C THR A 109 13.21 10.33 3.09
N ASN A 110 12.76 9.54 2.11
CA ASN A 110 13.02 8.10 2.03
C ASN A 110 14.45 7.77 1.52
N ARG A 111 15.33 8.78 1.44
CA ARG A 111 16.74 8.62 1.07
C ARG A 111 17.57 8.21 2.29
N LYS A 112 18.59 7.39 2.06
CA LYS A 112 19.57 7.02 3.08
C LYS A 112 20.32 8.25 3.58
N LEU A 113 20.39 8.40 4.90
CA LEU A 113 21.07 9.51 5.55
C LEU A 113 22.21 8.97 6.42
N SER A 114 23.45 9.12 5.93
CA SER A 114 24.63 8.78 6.72
C SER A 114 24.94 9.89 7.74
N GLY A 115 25.52 9.54 8.89
CA GLY A 115 25.79 10.50 9.96
C GLY A 115 26.66 11.70 9.55
N VAL A 116 27.58 11.54 8.57
CA VAL A 116 28.37 12.67 8.04
C VAL A 116 27.52 13.60 7.17
N GLN A 117 26.50 13.08 6.49
CA GLN A 117 25.62 13.87 5.62
C GLN A 117 24.51 14.58 6.40
N ASP A 118 24.08 14.00 7.53
CA ASP A 118 23.11 14.61 8.45
C ASP A 118 23.54 16.04 8.85
N PHE A 119 24.69 16.15 9.51
CA PHE A 119 25.26 17.45 9.89
C PHE A 119 25.43 18.39 8.70
N ARG A 120 25.93 17.90 7.56
CA ARG A 120 26.19 18.75 6.39
C ARG A 120 24.92 19.39 5.81
N ILE A 121 23.81 18.66 5.77
CA ILE A 121 22.57 19.18 5.19
C ILE A 121 21.91 20.16 6.17
N GLU A 122 21.89 19.81 7.46
CA GLU A 122 21.37 20.68 8.52
C GLU A 122 22.16 21.99 8.61
N ASP A 123 23.50 21.92 8.58
CA ASP A 123 24.40 23.08 8.57
C ASP A 123 24.15 23.98 7.35
N ILE A 124 23.92 23.39 6.17
CA ILE A 124 23.62 24.15 4.95
C ILE A 124 22.28 24.89 5.09
N ILE A 125 21.25 24.22 5.61
CA ILE A 125 19.93 24.83 5.82
C ILE A 125 20.03 25.93 6.86
N ASP A 126 20.67 25.66 8.01
CA ASP A 126 20.84 26.62 9.09
C ASP A 126 21.65 27.85 8.64
N THR A 127 22.81 27.65 8.00
CA THR A 127 23.63 28.75 7.48
C THR A 127 22.88 29.65 6.48
N LYS A 128 21.97 29.07 5.69
CA LYS A 128 21.26 29.80 4.63
C LYS A 128 19.94 30.43 5.10
N THR A 129 19.36 29.95 6.19
CA THR A 129 18.01 30.34 6.61
C THR A 129 17.96 30.85 8.05
N GLY A 130 18.89 30.45 8.90
CA GLY A 130 18.92 30.73 10.34
C GLY A 130 17.73 30.16 11.09
N ILE A 131 17.17 29.05 10.60
CA ILE A 131 16.05 28.33 11.20
C ILE A 131 16.56 27.00 11.73
N GLU A 132 16.25 26.71 12.99
CA GLU A 132 16.53 25.41 13.59
C GLU A 132 15.82 24.32 12.80
N ASN A 133 16.56 23.29 12.41
CA ASN A 133 16.05 22.26 11.52
C ASN A 133 16.55 20.87 11.89
N ARG A 134 15.86 19.84 11.38
CA ARG A 134 16.26 18.44 11.49
C ARG A 134 15.92 17.70 10.22
N VAL A 135 16.86 16.88 9.73
CA VAL A 135 16.64 16.00 8.58
C VAL A 135 16.36 14.58 9.07
N ILE A 136 15.23 14.02 8.66
CA ILE A 136 14.81 12.66 8.98
C ILE A 136 14.95 11.81 7.71
N GLY A 137 16.00 10.99 7.66
CA GLY A 137 16.25 10.05 6.57
C GLY A 137 15.58 8.67 6.77
N LEU A 138 15.77 7.80 5.77
CA LEU A 138 15.19 6.46 5.70
C LEU A 138 15.35 5.67 7.00
N GLU A 139 16.54 5.65 7.57
CA GLU A 139 16.88 4.86 8.74
C GLU A 139 16.03 5.26 9.97
N THR A 140 15.78 6.55 10.16
CA THR A 140 14.95 7.05 11.28
C THR A 140 13.47 6.83 11.01
N ILE A 141 13.02 6.97 9.75
CA ILE A 141 11.65 6.66 9.35
C ILE A 141 11.34 5.19 9.61
N GLU A 142 12.19 4.27 9.15
CA GLU A 142 12.04 2.83 9.38
C GLU A 142 12.06 2.50 10.88
N TYR A 143 12.93 3.14 11.66
CA TYR A 143 12.94 2.99 13.11
C TYR A 143 11.59 3.39 13.71
N TRP A 144 11.04 4.55 13.37
CA TRP A 144 9.74 4.99 13.88
C TRP A 144 8.57 4.12 13.41
N ILE A 145 8.56 3.65 12.16
CA ILE A 145 7.53 2.71 11.69
C ILE A 145 7.54 1.44 12.56
N ASN A 146 8.73 0.90 12.86
CA ASN A 146 8.86 -0.29 13.71
C ASN A 146 8.48 -0.01 15.19
N GLN A 147 8.70 1.21 15.69
CA GLN A 147 8.30 1.60 17.06
C GLN A 147 6.80 1.85 17.21
N TYR A 148 6.10 2.23 16.14
CA TYR A 148 4.68 2.56 16.16
C TYR A 148 3.87 1.57 15.30
N PRO A 149 3.41 0.42 15.85
CA PRO A 149 2.72 -0.62 15.10
C PRO A 149 1.49 -0.16 14.31
N LYS A 150 0.83 0.91 14.76
CA LYS A 150 -0.31 1.51 14.04
C LYS A 150 0.12 2.11 12.69
N ILE A 151 1.30 2.73 12.63
CA ILE A 151 1.88 3.26 11.39
C ILE A 151 2.23 2.10 10.45
N ALA A 152 2.91 1.07 10.97
CA ALA A 152 3.23 -0.13 10.19
C ALA A 152 1.99 -0.80 9.58
N ARG A 153 0.88 -0.93 10.34
CA ARG A 153 -0.37 -1.50 9.81
C ARG A 153 -0.98 -0.65 8.70
N THR A 154 -0.94 0.68 8.80
CA THR A 154 -1.43 1.57 7.74
C THR A 154 -0.55 1.47 6.51
N LEU A 155 0.76 1.35 6.71
CA LEU A 155 1.73 1.23 5.63
C LEU A 155 1.66 -0.13 4.93
N ASN A 156 1.47 -1.24 5.64
CA ASN A 156 1.30 -2.57 5.05
C ASN A 156 0.08 -2.63 4.12
N LYS A 157 -1.02 -1.94 4.48
CA LYS A 157 -2.19 -1.79 3.60
C LYS A 157 -1.88 -1.07 2.28
N LEU A 158 -0.89 -0.18 2.28
CA LEU A 158 -0.44 0.57 1.11
C LEU A 158 0.66 -0.16 0.33
N LEU A 159 1.52 -0.90 1.02
CA LEU A 159 2.79 -1.37 0.46
C LEU A 159 2.83 -2.80 0.00
N LEU A 160 1.90 -3.68 0.39
CA LEU A 160 1.73 -5.06 -0.10
C LEU A 160 0.82 -5.80 0.88
N PRO A 161 -0.41 -6.18 0.49
CA PRO A 161 -1.01 -7.26 1.25
C PRO A 161 -1.26 -8.55 0.47
N LEU A 162 -1.15 -8.63 -0.86
CA LEU A 162 -0.96 -9.90 -1.62
C LEU A 162 -0.32 -9.54 -2.99
N SER A 163 0.79 -10.16 -3.41
CA SER A 163 1.37 -10.01 -4.76
C SER A 163 1.67 -11.36 -5.39
N PHE A 164 1.20 -11.58 -6.62
CA PHE A 164 1.39 -12.82 -7.38
C PHE A 164 1.52 -12.47 -8.87
N ASP A 165 1.96 -13.42 -9.72
CA ASP A 165 1.95 -13.17 -11.17
C ASP A 165 0.53 -13.25 -11.72
N GLU A 166 -0.09 -12.08 -11.88
CA GLU A 166 -1.47 -12.01 -12.32
C GLU A 166 -1.63 -12.10 -13.86
N ASN A 167 -0.53 -12.14 -14.62
CA ASN A 167 -0.56 -12.27 -16.09
C ASN A 167 -1.16 -13.60 -16.52
N ASP A 168 -0.87 -14.68 -15.77
CA ASP A 168 -1.46 -16.00 -16.00
C ASP A 168 -2.99 -15.93 -15.95
N LEU A 169 -3.54 -15.28 -14.92
CA LEU A 169 -4.97 -15.09 -14.78
C LEU A 169 -5.55 -14.18 -15.87
N LYS A 170 -4.83 -13.13 -16.29
CA LYS A 170 -5.22 -12.31 -17.44
C LYS A 170 -5.40 -13.16 -18.69
N GLU A 171 -4.42 -14.02 -19.01
CA GLU A 171 -4.46 -14.83 -20.22
C GLU A 171 -5.61 -15.84 -20.20
N ILE A 172 -5.81 -16.50 -19.06
CA ILE A 172 -6.95 -17.40 -18.83
C ILE A 172 -8.26 -16.65 -19.05
N ILE A 173 -8.43 -15.47 -18.44
CA ILE A 173 -9.66 -14.68 -18.54
C ILE A 173 -9.90 -14.22 -19.98
N ASN A 174 -8.87 -13.76 -20.68
CA ASN A 174 -8.98 -13.32 -22.07
C ASN A 174 -9.36 -14.48 -22.99
N SER A 175 -8.80 -15.66 -22.77
CA SER A 175 -9.18 -16.87 -23.52
C SER A 175 -10.62 -17.29 -23.21
N PHE A 176 -10.97 -17.41 -21.92
CA PHE A 176 -12.30 -17.76 -21.47
C PHE A 176 -13.37 -16.73 -21.90
N SER A 177 -13.00 -15.46 -22.07
CA SER A 177 -13.92 -14.41 -22.51
C SER A 177 -14.55 -14.71 -23.88
N LYS A 178 -13.86 -15.49 -24.73
CA LYS A 178 -14.28 -15.92 -26.07
C LYS A 178 -15.24 -17.11 -26.06
N VAL A 179 -15.38 -17.80 -24.93
CA VAL A 179 -16.32 -18.92 -24.77
C VAL A 179 -17.74 -18.37 -24.70
N ASP A 180 -18.67 -19.02 -25.40
CA ASP A 180 -20.10 -18.69 -25.32
C ASP A 180 -20.67 -19.08 -23.95
N LYS A 181 -21.08 -18.08 -23.18
CA LYS A 181 -21.47 -18.24 -21.77
C LYS A 181 -22.94 -18.65 -21.70
N LYS A 182 -23.19 -19.92 -21.42
CA LYS A 182 -24.52 -20.46 -21.18
C LYS A 182 -24.71 -20.56 -19.68
N LYS A 183 -25.87 -20.12 -19.18
CA LYS A 183 -26.22 -20.42 -17.78
C LYS A 183 -26.33 -21.94 -17.66
N GLY A 184 -25.42 -22.56 -16.93
CA GLY A 184 -25.51 -23.97 -16.60
C GLY A 184 -26.54 -24.21 -15.51
N ASP A 185 -26.81 -25.49 -15.26
CA ASP A 185 -27.47 -25.90 -14.02
C ASP A 185 -26.55 -25.61 -12.82
N LEU A 186 -27.14 -25.53 -11.62
CA LEU A 186 -26.33 -25.53 -10.41
C LEU A 186 -25.48 -26.81 -10.42
N PRO A 187 -24.16 -26.70 -10.25
CA PRO A 187 -23.28 -27.83 -10.47
C PRO A 187 -23.60 -28.95 -9.48
N GLN A 188 -23.70 -30.20 -9.97
CA GLN A 188 -23.79 -31.42 -9.13
C GLN A 188 -22.42 -31.73 -8.52
N ILE A 189 -21.84 -30.78 -7.80
CA ILE A 189 -20.56 -30.97 -7.10
C ILE A 189 -20.84 -31.73 -5.80
N PRO A 190 -19.92 -32.60 -5.32
CA PRO A 190 -20.07 -33.32 -4.06
C PRO A 190 -20.55 -32.41 -2.93
N LYS A 191 -21.31 -32.97 -1.97
CA LYS A 191 -21.68 -32.28 -0.72
C LYS A 191 -20.41 -31.83 0.01
N ARG A 192 -19.95 -30.63 -0.31
CA ARG A 192 -18.89 -29.90 0.39
C ARG A 192 -19.56 -29.05 1.45
N ASP A 193 -18.94 -28.96 2.61
CA ASP A 193 -19.47 -28.17 3.71
C ASP A 193 -19.07 -26.70 3.55
N ILE A 194 -19.60 -26.08 2.50
CA ILE A 194 -19.32 -24.66 2.20
C ILE A 194 -19.64 -23.74 3.40
N VAL A 195 -20.52 -24.18 4.32
CA VAL A 195 -20.76 -23.48 5.59
C VAL A 195 -19.50 -23.52 6.45
N LYS A 196 -18.94 -24.71 6.70
CA LYS A 196 -17.68 -24.88 7.43
C LYS A 196 -16.50 -24.16 6.76
N LYS A 197 -16.33 -24.22 5.43
CA LYS A 197 -15.27 -23.47 4.74
C LYS A 197 -15.41 -21.95 4.93
N ASN A 198 -16.63 -21.43 4.83
CA ASN A 198 -16.90 -20.01 5.05
C ASN A 198 -16.58 -19.60 6.50
N GLU A 199 -16.91 -20.45 7.47
CA GLU A 199 -16.60 -20.22 8.89
C GLU A 199 -15.09 -20.20 9.15
N ILE A 200 -14.35 -21.22 8.71
CA ILE A 200 -12.89 -21.32 8.93
C ILE A 200 -12.16 -20.14 8.28
N ASN A 201 -12.61 -19.68 7.11
CA ASN A 201 -11.98 -18.56 6.42
C ASN A 201 -12.49 -17.20 6.90
N ASN A 202 -13.50 -17.13 7.77
CA ASN A 202 -14.19 -15.90 8.17
C ASN A 202 -14.74 -15.08 6.97
N LEU A 203 -15.45 -15.76 6.07
CA LEU A 203 -16.19 -15.13 4.97
C LEU A 203 -17.58 -14.68 5.45
N SER A 204 -17.99 -13.45 5.16
CA SER A 204 -19.32 -12.97 5.57
C SER A 204 -20.43 -13.73 4.87
N LYS A 205 -21.47 -14.04 5.63
CA LYS A 205 -22.69 -14.67 5.15
C LYS A 205 -23.37 -13.87 4.04
N GLU A 206 -23.38 -12.54 4.14
CA GLU A 206 -23.94 -11.63 3.15
C GLU A 206 -23.14 -11.69 1.84
N TYR A 207 -21.80 -11.66 1.94
CA TYR A 207 -20.93 -11.73 0.77
C TYR A 207 -21.15 -13.05 0.02
N PHE A 208 -21.16 -14.18 0.73
CA PHE A 208 -21.43 -15.47 0.11
C PHE A 208 -22.79 -15.50 -0.60
N ASN A 209 -23.87 -15.12 0.11
CA ASN A 209 -25.24 -15.25 -0.39
C ASN A 209 -25.56 -14.30 -1.55
N TYR A 210 -25.06 -13.07 -1.51
CA TYR A 210 -25.40 -12.03 -2.50
C TYR A 210 -24.36 -11.86 -3.61
N VAL A 211 -23.12 -12.30 -3.38
CA VAL A 211 -22.01 -12.11 -4.34
C VAL A 211 -21.55 -13.44 -4.95
N ILE A 212 -21.08 -14.40 -4.14
CA ILE A 212 -20.55 -15.68 -4.65
C ILE A 212 -21.64 -16.54 -5.27
N LYS A 213 -22.80 -16.67 -4.60
CA LYS A 213 -23.88 -17.57 -5.03
C LYS A 213 -24.38 -17.32 -6.46
N ARG A 214 -24.34 -16.06 -6.90
CA ARG A 214 -24.74 -15.64 -8.27
C ARG A 214 -23.78 -16.14 -9.35
N ASN A 215 -22.54 -16.41 -8.98
CA ASN A 215 -21.48 -16.89 -9.88
C ASN A 215 -21.45 -18.42 -10.00
N LEU A 216 -22.10 -19.15 -9.08
CA LEU A 216 -22.11 -20.63 -9.06
C LEU A 216 -22.61 -21.24 -10.38
N LEU A 217 -23.52 -20.55 -11.08
CA LEU A 217 -24.12 -20.96 -12.35
C LEU A 217 -23.13 -21.05 -13.53
N TYR A 218 -21.92 -20.52 -13.37
CA TYR A 218 -20.89 -20.47 -14.41
C TYR A 218 -19.63 -21.26 -14.05
N LEU A 219 -19.58 -21.85 -12.85
CA LEU A 219 -18.37 -22.55 -12.38
C LEU A 219 -18.11 -23.83 -13.17
N GLU A 220 -19.17 -24.53 -13.59
CA GLU A 220 -19.01 -25.73 -14.42
C GLU A 220 -18.39 -25.40 -15.77
N GLN A 221 -18.75 -24.27 -16.38
CA GLN A 221 -18.13 -23.85 -17.64
C GLN A 221 -16.63 -23.56 -17.48
N ILE A 222 -16.21 -23.04 -16.32
CA ILE A 222 -14.78 -22.85 -16.03
C ILE A 222 -14.09 -24.21 -15.89
N ARG A 223 -14.70 -25.15 -15.17
CA ARG A 223 -14.19 -26.52 -15.04
C ARG A 223 -14.04 -27.18 -16.41
N GLU A 224 -15.07 -27.15 -17.24
CA GLU A 224 -15.03 -27.68 -18.61
C GLU A 224 -13.96 -27.02 -19.47
N PHE A 225 -13.80 -25.69 -19.33
CA PHE A 225 -12.75 -24.95 -20.04
C PHE A 225 -11.35 -25.39 -19.61
N LEU A 226 -11.07 -25.44 -18.31
CA LEU A 226 -9.75 -25.79 -17.78
C LEU A 226 -9.39 -27.27 -17.98
N THR A 227 -10.38 -28.17 -17.93
CA THR A 227 -10.16 -29.63 -18.10
C THR A 227 -10.12 -30.08 -19.55
N ASN A 228 -10.44 -29.20 -20.51
CA ASN A 228 -10.31 -29.52 -21.92
C ASN A 228 -8.82 -29.69 -22.30
N PRO A 229 -8.40 -30.83 -22.89
CA PRO A 229 -6.99 -31.06 -23.25
C PRO A 229 -6.37 -29.97 -24.14
N ILE A 230 -7.16 -29.31 -24.99
CA ILE A 230 -6.71 -28.20 -25.85
C ILE A 230 -6.26 -26.99 -25.01
N ASN A 231 -6.82 -26.83 -23.82
CA ASN A 231 -6.56 -25.73 -22.89
C ASN A 231 -5.56 -26.11 -21.79
N SER A 232 -4.77 -27.18 -21.97
CA SER A 232 -3.81 -27.65 -20.97
C SER A 232 -2.81 -26.57 -20.51
N GLU A 233 -2.42 -25.64 -21.40
CA GLU A 233 -1.59 -24.49 -21.03
C GLU A 233 -2.29 -23.58 -19.99
N TYR A 234 -3.58 -23.32 -20.18
CA TYR A 234 -4.37 -22.49 -19.25
C TYR A 234 -4.59 -23.18 -17.90
N LEU A 235 -4.64 -24.51 -17.88
CA LEU A 235 -4.68 -25.28 -16.63
C LEU A 235 -3.37 -25.12 -15.85
N GLY A 236 -2.22 -25.23 -16.50
CA GLY A 236 -0.93 -25.00 -15.83
C GLY A 236 -0.80 -23.59 -15.26
N LYS A 237 -1.21 -22.57 -16.02
CA LYS A 237 -1.28 -21.17 -15.55
C LYS A 237 -2.22 -21.00 -14.36
N TYR A 238 -3.35 -21.69 -14.38
CA TYR A 238 -4.34 -21.66 -13.30
C TYR A 238 -3.75 -22.26 -12.01
N GLU A 239 -3.05 -23.39 -12.11
CA GLU A 239 -2.39 -24.06 -10.99
C GLU A 239 -1.28 -23.19 -10.38
N ASN A 240 -0.40 -22.60 -11.20
CA ASN A 240 0.61 -21.64 -10.73
C ASN A 240 -0.03 -20.47 -9.96
N THR A 241 -1.09 -19.89 -10.52
CA THR A 241 -1.80 -18.77 -9.90
C THR A 241 -2.40 -19.16 -8.54
N ILE A 242 -2.90 -20.38 -8.39
CA ILE A 242 -3.43 -20.87 -7.11
C ILE A 242 -2.34 -20.94 -6.06
N ASP A 243 -1.18 -21.50 -6.42
CA ASP A 243 -0.06 -21.68 -5.51
C ASP A 243 0.43 -20.32 -4.98
N ASP A 244 0.64 -19.35 -5.88
CA ASP A 244 1.05 -18.00 -5.50
C ASP A 244 0.02 -17.31 -4.60
N ILE A 245 -1.27 -17.34 -4.98
CA ILE A 245 -2.33 -16.71 -4.19
C ILE A 245 -2.44 -17.34 -2.79
N ASN A 246 -2.27 -18.66 -2.68
CA ASN A 246 -2.32 -19.33 -1.38
C ASN A 246 -1.16 -18.96 -0.46
N GLU A 247 0.06 -18.89 -1.00
CA GLU A 247 1.23 -18.45 -0.24
C GLU A 247 1.00 -17.06 0.34
N GLU A 248 0.57 -16.13 -0.50
CA GLU A 248 0.25 -14.76 -0.11
C GLU A 248 -0.88 -14.72 0.94
N ILE A 249 -1.97 -15.49 0.74
CA ILE A 249 -3.07 -15.56 1.70
C ILE A 249 -2.55 -16.08 3.05
N ILE A 250 -1.70 -17.09 3.09
CA ILE A 250 -1.15 -17.65 4.33
C ILE A 250 -0.32 -16.59 5.07
N ILE A 251 0.55 -15.88 4.36
CA ILE A 251 1.42 -14.86 4.93
C ILE A 251 0.60 -13.70 5.52
N HIS A 252 -0.35 -13.18 4.73
CA HIS A 252 -1.05 -11.94 5.04
C HIS A 252 -2.44 -12.14 5.65
N ARG A 253 -2.88 -13.39 5.92
CA ARG A 253 -4.24 -13.67 6.42
C ARG A 253 -4.61 -12.80 7.63
N HIS A 254 -3.69 -12.63 8.57
CA HIS A 254 -3.90 -11.91 9.81
C HIS A 254 -4.14 -10.39 9.63
N GLU A 255 -3.80 -9.84 8.47
CA GLU A 255 -3.99 -8.42 8.14
C GLU A 255 -5.43 -8.11 7.68
N PHE A 256 -6.17 -9.14 7.27
CA PHE A 256 -7.55 -9.03 6.82
C PHE A 256 -8.52 -9.52 7.90
N GLU A 257 -9.47 -8.66 8.31
CA GLU A 257 -10.51 -9.05 9.26
C GLU A 257 -11.37 -10.20 8.70
N LYS A 258 -11.79 -10.08 7.44
CA LYS A 258 -12.68 -11.01 6.74
C LYS A 258 -12.14 -11.40 5.37
N PHE A 259 -12.51 -12.59 4.91
CA PHE A 259 -12.10 -13.09 3.60
C PHE A 259 -12.67 -12.28 2.43
N ASP A 260 -13.79 -11.58 2.64
CA ASP A 260 -14.40 -10.66 1.67
C ASP A 260 -13.40 -9.57 1.23
N PHE A 261 -12.56 -9.10 2.16
CA PHE A 261 -11.55 -8.08 1.89
C PHE A 261 -10.41 -8.63 1.04
N ILE A 262 -10.05 -9.90 1.22
CA ILE A 262 -9.08 -10.61 0.38
C ILE A 262 -9.59 -10.65 -1.07
N PHE A 263 -10.85 -11.05 -1.29
CA PHE A 263 -11.44 -11.04 -2.63
C PHE A 263 -11.42 -9.66 -3.28
N ASN A 264 -11.79 -8.63 -2.51
CA ASN A 264 -11.81 -7.27 -3.03
C ASN A 264 -10.41 -6.76 -3.36
N TYR A 265 -9.42 -7.12 -2.54
CA TYR A 265 -8.02 -6.79 -2.79
C TYR A 265 -7.51 -7.47 -4.07
N LEU A 266 -7.61 -8.81 -4.16
CA LEU A 266 -7.16 -9.58 -5.34
C LEU A 266 -7.80 -9.03 -6.62
N TYR A 267 -9.10 -8.76 -6.59
CA TYR A 267 -9.81 -8.15 -7.72
C TYR A 267 -9.22 -6.80 -8.14
N LYS A 268 -8.91 -5.91 -7.19
CA LYS A 268 -8.34 -4.60 -7.51
C LYS A 268 -6.94 -4.74 -8.09
N PHE A 269 -6.10 -5.54 -7.44
CA PHE A 269 -4.73 -5.84 -7.88
C PHE A 269 -4.70 -6.31 -9.33
N ILE A 270 -5.51 -7.32 -9.69
CA ILE A 270 -5.57 -7.85 -11.06
C ILE A 270 -5.99 -6.77 -12.07
N ILE A 271 -7.00 -5.96 -11.74
CA ILE A 271 -7.53 -4.92 -12.63
C ILE A 271 -6.59 -3.72 -12.79
N GLU A 272 -5.87 -3.36 -11.73
CA GLU A 272 -4.93 -2.24 -11.72
C GLU A 272 -3.69 -2.57 -12.55
N ASN A 273 -3.15 -3.79 -12.40
CA ASN A 273 -2.00 -4.25 -13.18
C ASN A 273 -2.36 -4.65 -14.61
N ASN A 274 -3.64 -4.94 -14.91
CA ASN A 274 -4.09 -5.33 -16.24
C ASN A 274 -5.34 -4.52 -16.68
N PRO A 275 -5.16 -3.23 -17.01
CA PRO A 275 -6.26 -2.33 -17.34
C PRO A 275 -7.18 -2.81 -18.48
N GLU A 276 -6.68 -3.64 -19.40
CA GLU A 276 -7.45 -4.26 -20.48
C GLU A 276 -8.59 -5.16 -19.97
N LEU A 277 -8.41 -5.77 -18.79
CA LEU A 277 -9.43 -6.61 -18.16
C LEU A 277 -10.62 -5.80 -17.62
N LYS A 278 -10.59 -4.46 -17.64
CA LYS A 278 -11.73 -3.62 -17.20
C LYS A 278 -13.03 -3.97 -17.94
N SER A 279 -12.94 -4.33 -19.22
CA SER A 279 -14.08 -4.79 -20.03
C SER A 279 -14.60 -6.17 -19.58
N ASN A 280 -13.69 -7.02 -19.10
CA ASN A 280 -13.94 -8.38 -18.62
C ASN A 280 -13.96 -8.50 -17.08
N ARG A 281 -14.09 -7.40 -16.33
CA ARG A 281 -13.96 -7.36 -14.86
C ARG A 281 -14.89 -8.31 -14.09
N ARG A 282 -16.03 -8.68 -14.68
CA ARG A 282 -16.93 -9.68 -14.11
C ARG A 282 -16.30 -11.07 -14.09
N LEU A 283 -15.51 -11.41 -15.12
CA LEU A 283 -14.81 -12.68 -15.23
C LEU A 283 -13.69 -12.80 -14.21
N VAL A 284 -12.98 -11.71 -13.89
CA VAL A 284 -12.00 -11.68 -12.79
C VAL A 284 -12.64 -12.17 -11.49
N ARG A 285 -13.78 -11.59 -11.09
CA ARG A 285 -14.52 -12.03 -9.89
C ARG A 285 -15.01 -13.46 -10.01
N LEU A 286 -15.41 -13.88 -11.21
CA LEU A 286 -15.88 -15.23 -11.44
C LEU A 286 -14.78 -16.27 -11.18
N PHE A 287 -13.58 -16.06 -11.71
CA PHE A 287 -12.44 -16.95 -11.48
C PHE A 287 -11.99 -16.97 -10.01
N LEU A 288 -11.94 -15.81 -9.33
CA LEU A 288 -11.63 -15.78 -7.89
C LEU A 288 -12.65 -16.57 -7.07
N HIS A 289 -13.95 -16.43 -7.38
CA HIS A 289 -14.99 -17.21 -6.70
C HIS A 289 -14.93 -18.70 -7.07
N TYR A 290 -14.54 -19.04 -8.30
CA TYR A 290 -14.30 -20.41 -8.73
C TYR A 290 -13.20 -21.05 -7.89
N MET A 291 -12.03 -20.42 -7.80
CA MET A 291 -10.89 -20.89 -7.01
C MET A 291 -11.30 -21.16 -5.56
N TYR A 292 -12.00 -20.22 -4.93
CA TYR A 292 -12.43 -20.41 -3.54
C TYR A 292 -13.46 -21.53 -3.39
N TYR A 293 -14.48 -21.56 -4.25
CA TYR A 293 -15.53 -22.58 -4.19
C TYR A 293 -14.99 -23.99 -4.48
N ASN A 294 -13.99 -24.10 -5.35
CA ASN A 294 -13.30 -25.36 -5.62
C ASN A 294 -12.36 -25.80 -4.50
N CYS A 295 -12.18 -25.01 -3.44
CA CYS A 295 -11.19 -25.23 -2.38
C CYS A 295 -9.74 -25.12 -2.86
N ASP A 296 -9.53 -24.41 -3.97
CA ASP A 296 -8.21 -24.15 -4.50
C ASP A 296 -7.53 -23.03 -3.71
N ILE A 297 -8.29 -22.02 -3.22
CA ILE A 297 -7.76 -20.97 -2.35
C ILE A 297 -8.42 -20.90 -0.96
N GLY A 298 -7.65 -20.43 0.01
CA GLY A 298 -8.05 -20.33 1.42
C GLY A 298 -7.98 -21.67 2.16
N ILE A 299 -8.20 -21.65 3.46
CA ILE A 299 -8.09 -22.85 4.30
C ILE A 299 -9.17 -23.86 3.89
N ASN A 300 -8.79 -25.13 3.84
CA ASN A 300 -9.65 -26.24 3.47
C ASN A 300 -10.28 -26.91 4.70
N GLU A 301 -11.48 -27.49 4.49
CA GLU A 301 -12.36 -28.06 5.52
C GLU A 301 -12.03 -29.50 5.92
#